data_AF-A0AAW2DHD8-F1
#
_entry.id   AF-A0AAW2DHD8-F1
#
_cell.length_a   1.000
_cell.length_b   1.000
_cell.length_c   1.000
_cell.angle_alpha   90.00
_cell.angle_beta   90.00
_cell.angle_gamma   90.00
#
_symmetry.space_group_name_H-M   'P 1'
#
loop_
_entity.id
_entity.type
_entity.pdbx_description
1 polymer ?
#
loop_
_entity_poly.entity_id
_entity_poly.type
_entity_poly.pdbx_seq_one_letter_code
_entity_poly.pdbx_strand_id
1 'polypeptide(L)'
;MLPALRRFFATILVFCLPTGVRELWNEFYPYMVEDYPSTSVTTEARRTNKLLNDLEALLLQHEKHITEYDLPISTGECDSDSTVPRLIQDELIVPNIDEELTLIEKLNNDQRVAYQTIMIVIDR
;
A
#
# COMPACT_ATOMS: atom_id res chain seq x y z
N MET A 1 -4.21 -3.49 -2.58
CA MET A 1 -3.97 -2.44 -1.57
C MET A 1 -2.68 -2.75 -0.84
N LEU A 2 -1.65 -1.91 -1.02
CA LEU A 2 -0.52 -1.88 -0.08
C LEU A 2 -1.02 -1.30 1.25
N PRO A 3 -0.92 -2.02 2.38
CA PRO A 3 -1.32 -1.56 3.70
C PRO A 3 -0.68 -0.22 4.05
N ALA A 4 -1.43 0.61 4.76
CA ALA A 4 -1.03 1.97 5.14
C ALA A 4 0.37 2.03 5.76
N LEU A 5 0.75 1.00 6.53
CA LEU A 5 2.07 0.91 7.15
C LEU A 5 3.22 0.83 6.14
N ARG A 6 3.08 0.09 5.04
CA ARG A 6 4.15 -0.03 4.01
C ARG A 6 4.36 1.31 3.29
N ARG A 7 3.27 2.02 2.99
CA ARG A 7 3.32 3.37 2.40
C ARG A 7 3.96 4.37 3.35
N PHE A 8 3.58 4.32 4.63
CA PHE A 8 4.18 5.17 5.66
C PHE A 8 5.69 4.89 5.81
N PHE A 9 6.10 3.62 5.87
CA PHE A 9 7.50 3.22 5.92
C PHE A 9 8.29 3.77 4.71
N ALA A 10 7.77 3.59 3.48
CA ALA A 10 8.40 4.15 2.28
C ALA A 10 8.50 5.68 2.32
N THR A 11 7.47 6.36 2.86
CA THR A 11 7.46 7.83 3.02
C THR A 11 8.57 8.28 3.98
N ILE A 12 8.77 7.56 5.10
CA ILE A 12 9.87 7.82 6.03
C ILE A 12 11.22 7.68 5.32
N LEU A 13 11.43 6.61 4.56
CA LEU A 13 12.68 6.39 3.82
C LEU A 13 12.97 7.52 2.82
N VAL A 14 11.95 7.98 2.10
CA VAL A 14 12.11 9.01 1.06
C VAL A 14 12.32 10.40 1.66
N PHE A 15 11.53 10.78 2.66
CA PHE A 15 11.44 12.18 3.09
C PHE A 15 12.13 12.48 4.42
N CYS A 16 12.34 11.49 5.28
CA CYS A 16 12.81 11.72 6.65
C CYS A 16 14.29 11.40 6.86
N LEU A 17 14.97 10.79 5.88
CA LEU A 17 16.38 10.38 5.98
C LEU A 17 16.71 9.68 7.31
N PRO A 18 16.01 8.58 7.65
CA PRO A 18 16.16 7.94 8.94
C PRO A 18 17.57 7.38 9.13
N THR A 19 18.12 7.55 10.33
CA THR A 19 19.31 6.83 10.78
C THR A 19 18.89 5.46 11.31
N GLY A 20 19.63 4.40 10.99
CA GLY A 20 19.32 3.05 11.48
C GLY A 20 18.16 2.40 10.73
N VAL A 21 18.22 2.40 9.40
CA VAL A 21 17.19 1.79 8.54
C VAL A 21 17.01 0.30 8.84
N ARG A 22 18.09 -0.40 9.18
CA ARG A 22 18.06 -1.83 9.52
C ARG A 22 17.27 -2.09 10.79
N GLU A 23 17.46 -1.28 11.82
CA GLU A 23 16.74 -1.36 13.09
C GLU A 23 15.26 -1.06 12.88
N LEU A 24 14.96 0.01 12.13
CA LEU A 24 13.59 0.38 11.77
C LEU A 24 12.88 -0.76 11.00
N TRP A 25 13.57 -1.37 10.04
CA TRP A 25 13.05 -2.55 9.35
C TRP A 25 12.74 -3.68 10.32
N ASN A 26 13.69 -4.05 11.19
CA ASN A 26 13.52 -5.17 12.12
C ASN A 26 12.35 -4.93 13.08
N GLU A 27 12.14 -3.70 13.53
CA GLU A 27 11.04 -3.32 14.41
C GLU A 27 9.68 -3.43 13.71
N PHE A 28 9.57 -2.94 12.47
CA PHE A 28 8.29 -2.85 11.78
C PHE A 28 7.97 -4.01 10.83
N TYR A 29 8.94 -4.86 10.50
CA TYR A 29 8.78 -6.00 9.60
C TYR A 29 7.59 -6.93 9.97
N PRO A 30 7.42 -7.36 11.25
CA PRO A 30 6.32 -8.26 11.62
C PRO A 30 4.94 -7.70 11.29
N TYR A 31 4.78 -6.38 11.42
CA TYR A 31 3.54 -5.67 11.12
C TYR A 31 3.37 -5.42 9.62
N MET A 32 4.46 -5.11 8.92
CA MET A 32 4.41 -4.92 7.47
C MET A 32 4.10 -6.22 6.71
N VAL A 33 4.47 -7.37 7.26
CA VAL A 33 4.32 -8.67 6.60
C VAL A 33 3.00 -9.38 6.92
N GLU A 34 2.25 -8.90 7.91
CA GLU A 34 1.04 -9.55 8.48
C GLU A 34 -0.04 -9.84 7.43
N ASP A 35 -0.28 -8.89 6.51
CA ASP A 35 -1.36 -9.04 5.52
C ASP A 35 -1.02 -9.99 4.36
N TYR A 36 0.19 -10.57 4.31
CA TYR A 36 0.53 -11.53 3.25
C TYR A 36 0.06 -12.94 3.61
N PRO A 37 -0.70 -13.60 2.72
CA PRO A 37 -1.33 -14.88 3.01
C PRO A 37 -0.32 -15.97 3.40
N SER A 38 -0.71 -16.75 4.40
CA SER A 38 0.09 -17.79 5.05
C SER A 38 -0.21 -19.17 4.47
N THR A 39 0.17 -19.44 3.22
CA THR A 39 -0.32 -20.66 2.54
C THR A 39 0.60 -21.88 2.62
N SER A 40 1.80 -21.83 3.22
CA SER A 40 2.67 -23.03 3.38
C SER A 40 3.76 -22.87 4.48
N VAL A 41 4.84 -23.67 4.41
CA VAL A 41 6.08 -23.59 5.24
C VAL A 41 7.21 -22.83 4.53
N THR A 42 7.17 -22.73 3.20
CA THR A 42 8.13 -21.99 2.33
C THR A 42 7.90 -20.47 2.33
N THR A 43 7.46 -19.93 3.46
CA THR A 43 6.52 -18.79 3.44
C THR A 43 7.12 -17.49 3.93
N GLU A 44 8.12 -17.53 4.81
CA GLU A 44 8.71 -16.29 5.33
C GLU A 44 9.57 -15.57 4.28
N ALA A 45 10.47 -16.28 3.61
CA ALA A 45 11.29 -15.71 2.55
C ALA A 45 10.42 -15.18 1.39
N ARG A 46 9.38 -15.93 1.01
CA ARG A 46 8.42 -15.52 -0.03
C ARG A 46 7.65 -14.25 0.36
N ARG A 47 7.15 -14.16 1.60
CA ARG A 47 6.50 -12.94 2.10
C ARG A 47 7.46 -11.77 2.18
N THR A 48 8.70 -12.01 2.62
CA THR A 48 9.76 -10.99 2.66
C THR A 48 10.05 -10.46 1.27
N ASN A 49 10.24 -11.34 0.27
CA ASN A 49 10.48 -10.93 -1.11
C ASN A 49 9.29 -10.15 -1.67
N LYS A 50 8.05 -10.54 -1.35
CA LYS A 50 6.85 -9.79 -1.74
C LYS A 50 6.81 -8.41 -1.10
N LEU A 51 7.15 -8.29 0.18
CA LEU A 51 7.28 -7.01 0.89
C LEU A 51 8.35 -6.12 0.27
N LEU A 52 9.54 -6.67 -0.02
CA LEU A 52 10.62 -5.92 -0.65
C LEU A 52 10.22 -5.44 -2.05
N ASN A 53 9.55 -6.26 -2.85
CA ASN A 53 9.03 -5.86 -4.17
C ASN A 53 7.95 -4.76 -4.04
N ASP A 54 7.08 -4.85 -3.04
CA ASP A 54 6.06 -3.84 -2.72
C ASP A 54 6.71 -2.50 -2.35
N LEU A 55 7.78 -2.53 -1.55
CA LEU A 55 8.53 -1.33 -1.17
C LEU A 55 9.32 -0.76 -2.34
N GLU A 56 9.96 -1.58 -3.17
CA GLU A 56 10.63 -1.13 -4.41
C GLU A 56 9.64 -0.37 -5.30
N ALA A 57 8.43 -0.90 -5.49
CA ALA A 57 7.40 -0.22 -6.29
C ALA A 57 6.99 1.14 -5.71
N LEU A 58 6.94 1.28 -4.38
CA LEU A 58 6.64 2.55 -3.71
C LEU A 58 7.80 3.55 -3.82
N LEU A 59 9.04 3.08 -3.67
CA LEU A 59 10.24 3.92 -3.76
C LEU A 59 10.45 4.42 -5.19
N LEU A 60 10.18 3.59 -6.20
CA LEU A 60 10.30 3.97 -7.61
C LEU A 60 9.36 5.12 -8.02
N GLN A 61 8.23 5.30 -7.33
CA GLN A 61 7.35 6.47 -7.53
C GLN A 61 8.03 7.79 -7.17
N HIS A 62 9.10 7.72 -6.36
CA HIS A 62 9.93 8.84 -5.94
C HIS A 62 11.34 8.78 -6.56
N GLU A 63 11.52 8.01 -7.65
CA GLU A 63 12.82 7.81 -8.31
C GLU A 63 13.89 7.26 -7.36
N LYS A 64 13.46 6.49 -6.35
CA LYS A 64 14.31 5.82 -5.38
C LYS A 64 14.32 4.31 -5.57
N HIS A 65 15.45 3.70 -5.27
CA HIS A 65 15.63 2.26 -5.25
C HIS A 65 15.80 1.73 -3.84
N ILE A 66 15.29 0.52 -3.58
CA ILE A 66 15.45 -0.18 -2.30
C ILE A 66 16.92 -0.42 -1.97
N THR A 67 17.78 -0.52 -2.99
CA THR A 67 19.25 -0.68 -2.86
C THR A 67 19.96 0.56 -2.35
N GLU A 68 19.30 1.74 -2.34
CA GLU A 68 19.83 2.96 -1.71
C GLU A 68 19.73 2.92 -0.18
N TYR A 69 19.01 1.96 0.38
CA TYR A 69 18.71 1.85 1.80
C TYR A 69 19.30 0.55 2.39
N ASP A 70 19.66 0.55 3.67
CA ASP A 70 20.16 -0.64 4.37
C ASP A 70 19.02 -1.61 4.74
N LEU A 71 18.43 -2.23 3.71
CA LEU A 71 17.34 -3.20 3.79
C LEU A 71 17.83 -4.61 3.44
N PRO A 72 17.10 -5.69 3.81
CA PRO A 72 17.44 -7.04 3.39
C PRO A 72 17.41 -7.19 1.86
N ILE A 73 18.28 -8.04 1.33
CA ILE A 73 18.33 -8.36 -0.09
C ILE A 73 17.32 -9.47 -0.39
N SER A 74 16.51 -9.29 -1.45
CA SER A 74 15.58 -10.30 -1.93
C SER A 74 16.32 -11.56 -2.37
N THR A 75 15.85 -12.75 -1.96
CA THR A 75 16.53 -14.03 -2.24
C THR A 75 16.33 -14.57 -3.67
N GLY A 76 15.80 -13.76 -4.60
CA GLY A 76 15.70 -14.12 -6.02
C GLY A 76 14.55 -15.06 -6.38
N GLU A 77 13.78 -15.56 -5.40
CA GLU A 77 12.51 -16.25 -5.67
C GLU A 77 11.43 -15.21 -5.98
N CYS A 78 11.40 -14.76 -7.23
CA CYS A 78 10.31 -13.95 -7.77
C CYS A 78 9.19 -14.88 -8.23
N ASP A 79 8.06 -14.87 -7.52
CA ASP A 79 6.83 -15.41 -8.09
C ASP A 79 6.44 -14.62 -9.33
N SER A 80 6.46 -15.31 -10.46
CA SER A 80 5.92 -14.85 -11.72
C SER A 80 4.37 -14.84 -11.73
N ASP A 81 3.72 -14.29 -10.70
CA ASP A 81 2.25 -14.39 -10.54
C ASP A 81 1.53 -13.03 -10.58
N SER A 82 2.05 -12.08 -11.36
CA SER A 82 1.43 -10.76 -11.48
C SER A 82 1.40 -10.31 -12.94
N THR A 83 0.57 -10.97 -13.74
CA THR A 83 0.23 -10.56 -15.12
C THR A 83 -0.51 -9.22 -15.18
N VAL A 84 -0.91 -8.66 -14.03
CA VAL A 84 -1.64 -7.40 -13.94
C VAL A 84 -0.76 -6.34 -13.26
N PRO A 85 -0.53 -5.16 -13.88
CA PRO A 85 0.14 -4.04 -13.25
C PRO A 85 -0.48 -3.69 -11.89
N ARG A 86 0.35 -3.58 -10.85
CA ARG A 86 -0.08 -3.35 -9.46
C ARG A 86 -0.97 -2.11 -9.27
N LEU A 87 -0.81 -1.09 -10.11
CA LEU A 87 -1.69 0.09 -10.17
C LEU A 87 -3.16 -0.31 -10.37
N ILE A 88 -3.44 -1.26 -11.26
CA ILE A 88 -4.80 -1.72 -11.56
C ILE A 88 -5.35 -2.55 -10.40
N GLN A 89 -4.51 -3.37 -9.75
CA GLN A 89 -4.92 -4.16 -8.59
C GLN A 89 -5.25 -3.30 -7.37
N ASP A 90 -4.56 -2.18 -7.17
CA ASP A 90 -4.81 -1.28 -6.04
C ASP A 90 -6.13 -0.50 -6.19
N GLU A 91 -6.53 -0.12 -7.42
CA GLU A 91 -7.83 0.54 -7.69
C GLU A 91 -9.03 -0.41 -7.61
N LEU A 92 -8.87 -1.68 -7.99
CA LEU A 92 -9.93 -2.71 -7.90
C LEU A 92 -10.30 -3.10 -6.46
N ILE A 93 -9.47 -2.73 -5.48
CA ILE A 93 -9.67 -3.01 -4.05
C ILE A 93 -9.92 -1.70 -3.29
N VAL A 94 -10.65 -0.76 -3.89
CA VAL A 94 -11.39 0.23 -3.09
C VAL A 94 -12.62 -0.51 -2.57
N PRO A 95 -12.67 -0.90 -1.28
CA PRO A 95 -13.90 -1.46 -0.75
C PRO A 95 -15.00 -0.42 -0.96
N ASN A 96 -16.11 -0.84 -1.56
CA ASN A 96 -17.36 -0.09 -1.45
C ASN A 96 -17.75 -0.18 0.02
N ILE A 97 -17.26 0.76 0.82
CA ILE A 97 -17.49 0.80 2.25
C ILE A 97 -18.97 1.16 2.39
N ASP A 98 -19.80 0.22 2.83
CA ASP A 98 -21.22 0.49 3.11
C ASP A 98 -21.38 1.70 4.08
N GLU A 99 -20.38 1.95 4.92
CA GLU A 99 -20.27 3.13 5.78
C GLU A 99 -20.20 4.46 5.00
N GLU A 100 -19.60 4.48 3.81
CA GLU A 100 -19.51 5.64 2.91
C GLU A 100 -20.89 6.02 2.36
N LEU A 101 -21.74 5.02 2.07
CA LEU A 101 -23.15 5.25 1.68
C LEU A 101 -23.93 5.94 2.80
N THR A 102 -23.61 5.67 4.07
CA THR A 102 -24.23 6.35 5.22
C THR A 102 -23.71 7.76 5.47
N LEU A 103 -22.58 8.17 4.88
CA LEU A 103 -22.04 9.54 5.04
C LEU A 103 -22.96 10.58 4.40
N ILE A 104 -23.71 10.19 3.35
CA ILE A 104 -24.72 11.06 2.71
C ILE A 104 -25.79 11.49 3.73
N GLU A 105 -26.12 10.62 4.68
CA GLU A 105 -27.11 10.90 5.73
C GLU A 105 -26.58 11.86 6.80
N LYS A 106 -25.25 12.02 6.90
CA LYS A 106 -24.57 12.91 7.87
C LYS A 106 -24.29 14.31 7.30
N LEU A 107 -24.58 14.56 6.03
CA LEU A 107 -24.36 15.87 5.40
C LEU A 107 -25.30 16.93 5.99
N ASN A 108 -24.76 18.14 6.21
CA ASN A 108 -25.62 19.30 6.48
C ASN A 108 -26.33 19.77 5.20
N ASN A 109 -27.30 20.69 5.35
CA ASN A 109 -28.14 21.12 4.23
C ASN A 109 -27.32 21.66 3.03
N ASP A 110 -26.34 22.53 3.29
CA ASP A 110 -25.55 23.15 2.23
C ASP A 110 -24.67 22.12 1.50
N GLN A 111 -24.07 21.20 2.25
CA GLN A 111 -23.28 20.10 1.70
C GLN A 111 -24.15 19.15 0.87
N ARG A 112 -25.37 18.86 1.33
CA ARG A 112 -26.30 17.97 0.62
C ARG A 112 -26.74 18.56 -0.71
N VAL A 113 -27.03 19.87 -0.75
CA VAL A 113 -27.37 20.59 -1.98
C VAL A 113 -26.20 20.56 -2.97
N ALA A 114 -24.98 20.82 -2.50
CA ALA A 114 -23.79 20.75 -3.35
C ALA A 114 -23.55 19.33 -3.88
N TYR A 115 -23.64 18.32 -3.02
CA TYR A 115 -23.50 16.90 -3.39
C TYR A 115 -24.49 16.49 -4.48
N GLN A 116 -25.78 16.78 -4.30
CA GLN A 116 -26.82 16.45 -5.28
C GLN A 116 -26.60 17.16 -6.63
N THR A 117 -26.19 18.43 -6.59
CA THR A 117 -25.89 19.20 -7.80
C THR A 117 -24.77 18.56 -8.61
N ILE A 118 -23.71 18.11 -7.96
CA ILE A 118 -22.58 17.44 -8.60
C ILE A 118 -23.01 16.08 -9.18
N MET A 119 -23.76 15.27 -8.41
CA MET A 119 -24.21 13.95 -8.86
C MET A 119 -25.13 14.03 -10.08
N ILE A 120 -26.04 15.02 -10.13
CA ILE A 120 -26.90 15.26 -11.30
C ILE A 120 -26.11 15.54 -12.59
N VAL A 121 -24.91 16.13 -12.47
CA VAL A 121 -24.04 16.43 -13.61
C VAL A 121 -23.28 15.19 -14.07
N ILE A 122 -22.91 14.30 -13.16
CA ILE A 122 -22.14 13.08 -13.45
C ILE A 122 -23.04 11.98 -14.07
N ASP A 123 -24.29 11.88 -13.64
CA ASP A 123 -25.27 10.89 -14.16
C ASP A 123 -25.91 11.28 -15.51
N ARG A 124 -25.43 12.35 -16.16
CA ARG A 124 -25.89 12.84 -17.47
C ARG A 124 -24.96 12.44 -18.60
#